data_AF-X1E212-F1
#
_entry.id   AF-X1E212-F1
#
_cell.length_a   1.000
_cell.length_b   1.000
_cell.length_c   1.000
_cell.angle_alpha   90.00
_cell.angle_beta   90.00
_cell.angle_gamma   90.00
#
_symmetry.space_group_name_H-M   'P 1'
#
loop_
_entity.id
_entity.type
_entity.pdbx_description
1 polymer ?
#
loop_
_entity_poly.entity_id
_entity_poly.type
_entity_poly.pdbx_seq_one_letter_code
_entity_poly.pdbx_strand_id
1 'polypeptide(L)'
;DIYLQAIKYKKKNQQKKEIFIVPSNIELNYLEEVFFRKIILPGTKVIYLPVPGNLKKPDSFYFSESYKEEESYPENPLDYLYDIDKIPSNLLGKLNIELIQSHGEFNEVKTIIRKIKSQNIPLDEVSIFYTVQEPYSQYLYQLSRQYSFNITFGNGISIKNTSPAKLLFALIDWIRDNYSIAKLYFLLTGGNFEFKNQRSNPDMPTPQRVASLLRNSPIGRKRNRYIEGIGLVIKQLEGEIEQVSEDRQERYRKKIKDFFWTKEFITRIFHELPQENFDYTISPKQIARGLINIVTDYSKIDEENNFDEDAIKKIKERLTILIESDYPIPNMPVNEALTLIADLIKNERVNCSEPRGGCLHTASYKKGIWLNRPYNFIVGMDSAKFPDSA
;
A
#
# COMPACT_ATOMS: atom_id res chain seq x y z
N ASP A 1 -13.74 5.41 -25.95
CA ASP A 1 -14.26 4.29 -25.17
C ASP A 1 -13.50 3.01 -25.50
N ILE A 2 -12.87 2.43 -24.47
CA ILE A 2 -11.95 1.28 -24.60
C ILE A 2 -12.69 0.05 -25.13
N TYR A 3 -13.96 -0.16 -24.74
CA TYR A 3 -14.74 -1.33 -25.18
C TYR A 3 -15.04 -1.31 -26.68
N LEU A 4 -15.45 -0.16 -27.23
CA LEU A 4 -15.72 0.00 -28.66
C LEU A 4 -14.45 -0.14 -29.51
N GLN A 5 -13.31 0.33 -29.02
CA GLN A 5 -12.02 0.14 -29.67
C GLN A 5 -11.65 -1.35 -29.68
N ALA A 6 -11.76 -2.06 -28.55
CA ALA A 6 -11.46 -3.49 -28.45
C ALA A 6 -12.30 -4.34 -29.43
N ILE A 7 -13.60 -4.06 -29.57
CA ILE A 7 -14.47 -4.75 -30.54
C ILE A 7 -13.99 -4.54 -31.99
N LYS A 8 -13.56 -3.32 -32.35
CA LYS A 8 -13.05 -3.00 -33.69
C LYS A 8 -11.71 -3.71 -33.97
N TYR A 9 -10.85 -3.84 -32.97
CA TYR A 9 -9.57 -4.53 -33.09
C TYR A 9 -9.73 -6.05 -33.26
N LYS A 10 -10.66 -6.71 -32.55
CA LYS A 10 -10.88 -8.16 -32.68
C LYS A 10 -11.31 -8.59 -34.08
N LYS A 11 -12.09 -7.76 -34.80
CA LYS A 11 -12.48 -8.06 -36.19
C LYS A 11 -11.29 -8.22 -37.14
N LYS A 12 -10.12 -7.68 -36.80
CA LYS A 12 -8.92 -7.70 -37.66
C LYS A 12 -7.93 -8.83 -37.36
N ASN A 13 -8.00 -9.47 -36.19
CA ASN A 13 -7.04 -10.50 -35.77
C ASN A 13 -7.76 -11.79 -35.35
N GLN A 14 -7.43 -12.93 -35.99
CA GLN A 14 -7.80 -14.25 -35.50
C GLN A 14 -7.05 -14.54 -34.19
N GLN A 15 -7.77 -14.62 -33.07
CA GLN A 15 -7.20 -14.99 -31.77
C GLN A 15 -7.29 -16.49 -31.53
N LYS A 16 -6.30 -16.99 -30.76
CA LYS A 16 -6.28 -18.32 -30.13
C LYS A 16 -7.62 -18.62 -29.43
N LYS A 17 -8.00 -19.90 -29.37
CA LYS A 17 -9.16 -20.36 -28.59
C LYS A 17 -8.90 -20.12 -27.09
N GLU A 18 -9.27 -18.94 -26.61
CA GLU A 18 -9.27 -18.61 -25.18
C GLU A 18 -10.59 -19.08 -24.57
N ILE A 19 -10.50 -19.74 -23.41
CA ILE A 19 -11.67 -20.14 -22.62
C ILE A 19 -11.82 -19.10 -21.52
N PHE A 20 -12.99 -18.47 -21.45
CA PHE A 20 -13.35 -17.53 -20.40
C PHE A 20 -14.15 -18.26 -19.33
N ILE A 21 -13.86 -18.01 -18.06
CA ILE A 21 -14.62 -18.54 -16.93
C ILE A 21 -15.34 -17.36 -16.27
N VAL A 22 -16.66 -17.42 -16.19
CA VAL A 22 -17.51 -16.27 -15.80
C VAL A 22 -18.54 -16.72 -14.77
N PRO A 23 -18.77 -16.00 -13.66
CA PRO A 23 -19.83 -16.33 -12.73
C PRO A 23 -21.23 -16.02 -13.28
N SER A 24 -22.24 -16.74 -12.80
CA SER A 24 -23.63 -16.50 -13.15
C SER A 24 -24.17 -15.15 -12.64
N ASN A 25 -23.61 -14.59 -11.57
CA ASN A 25 -24.05 -13.33 -10.96
C ASN A 25 -23.37 -12.07 -11.54
N ILE A 26 -22.86 -12.13 -12.78
CA ILE A 26 -22.22 -10.97 -13.41
C ILE A 26 -23.24 -9.88 -13.76
N GLU A 27 -22.95 -8.65 -13.34
CA GLU A 27 -23.67 -7.45 -13.76
C GLU A 27 -22.88 -6.75 -14.86
N LEU A 28 -23.57 -6.34 -15.92
CA LEU A 28 -22.96 -5.69 -17.07
C LEU A 28 -23.76 -4.44 -17.43
N ASN A 29 -23.08 -3.31 -17.57
CA ASN A 29 -23.70 -2.15 -18.22
C ASN A 29 -23.87 -2.41 -19.73
N TYR A 30 -24.63 -1.55 -20.41
CA TYR A 30 -24.94 -1.74 -21.84
C TYR A 30 -23.71 -1.95 -22.73
N LEU A 31 -22.63 -1.19 -22.52
CA LEU A 31 -21.42 -1.31 -23.35
C LEU A 31 -20.63 -2.59 -23.04
N GLU A 32 -20.55 -2.95 -21.76
CA GLU A 32 -19.95 -4.20 -21.29
C GLU A 32 -20.72 -5.41 -21.82
N GLU A 33 -22.04 -5.36 -21.86
CA GLU A 33 -22.88 -6.43 -22.40
C GLU A 33 -22.64 -6.64 -23.90
N VAL A 34 -22.60 -5.55 -24.67
CA VAL A 34 -22.30 -5.59 -26.11
C VAL A 34 -20.91 -6.18 -26.36
N PHE A 35 -19.93 -5.81 -25.52
CA PHE A 35 -18.58 -6.38 -25.56
C PHE A 35 -18.60 -7.87 -25.19
N PHE A 36 -19.22 -8.23 -24.08
CA PHE A 36 -19.30 -9.58 -23.56
C PHE A 36 -19.90 -10.55 -24.59
N ARG A 37 -21.07 -10.19 -25.16
CA ARG A 37 -21.75 -11.00 -26.19
C ARG A 37 -20.90 -11.24 -27.43
N LYS A 38 -20.17 -10.22 -27.90
CA LYS A 38 -19.37 -10.30 -29.14
C LYS A 38 -18.01 -10.95 -28.94
N ILE A 39 -17.43 -10.80 -27.75
CA ILE A 39 -16.02 -11.10 -27.51
C ILE A 39 -15.84 -12.33 -26.63
N ILE A 40 -16.56 -12.40 -25.51
CA ILE A 40 -16.31 -13.35 -24.41
C ILE A 40 -17.27 -14.54 -24.50
N LEU A 41 -18.56 -14.29 -24.72
CA LEU A 41 -19.63 -15.30 -24.69
C LEU A 41 -19.34 -16.55 -25.55
N PRO A 42 -18.80 -16.46 -26.79
CA PRO A 42 -18.55 -17.64 -27.62
C PRO A 42 -17.53 -18.64 -27.04
N GLY A 43 -16.67 -18.21 -26.12
CA GLY A 43 -15.66 -19.04 -25.45
C GLY A 43 -15.90 -19.22 -23.96
N THR A 44 -17.10 -18.91 -23.46
CA THR A 44 -17.38 -18.86 -22.02
C THR A 44 -17.79 -20.21 -21.46
N LYS A 45 -17.24 -20.55 -20.30
CA LYS A 45 -17.77 -21.52 -19.34
C LYS A 45 -18.31 -20.75 -18.14
N VAL A 46 -19.56 -21.02 -17.77
CA VAL A 46 -20.22 -20.33 -16.67
C VAL A 46 -20.04 -21.13 -15.38
N ILE A 47 -19.68 -20.45 -14.29
CA ILE A 47 -19.76 -20.99 -12.93
C ILE A 47 -21.10 -20.56 -12.36
N TYR A 48 -22.00 -21.53 -12.17
CA TYR A 48 -23.29 -21.29 -11.55
C TYR A 48 -23.15 -21.23 -10.03
N LEU A 49 -23.57 -20.11 -9.46
CA LEU A 49 -23.59 -19.89 -8.03
C LEU A 49 -24.96 -20.31 -7.46
N PRO A 50 -24.99 -20.98 -6.30
CA PRO A 50 -26.24 -21.39 -5.68
C PRO A 50 -27.06 -20.16 -5.30
N VAL A 51 -28.37 -20.27 -5.45
CA VAL A 51 -29.32 -19.24 -5.02
C VAL A 51 -29.93 -19.72 -3.71
N PRO A 52 -29.94 -18.89 -2.65
CA PRO A 52 -30.69 -19.22 -1.45
C PRO A 52 -32.15 -19.51 -1.81
N GLY A 53 -32.71 -20.55 -1.22
CA GLY A 53 -34.10 -20.94 -1.43
C GLY A 53 -35.07 -19.76 -1.25
N ASN A 54 -36.06 -19.70 -2.15
CA ASN A 54 -37.14 -18.71 -2.15
C ASN A 54 -36.72 -17.25 -2.41
N LEU A 55 -35.47 -17.01 -2.81
CA LEU A 55 -35.06 -15.76 -3.42
C LEU A 55 -35.06 -15.86 -4.95
N LYS A 56 -35.59 -14.83 -5.61
CA LYS A 56 -35.42 -14.66 -7.05
C LYS A 56 -34.05 -14.06 -7.33
N LYS A 57 -33.36 -14.55 -8.36
CA LYS A 57 -32.16 -13.89 -8.87
C LYS A 57 -32.53 -12.47 -9.31
N PRO A 58 -31.72 -11.44 -8.95
CA PRO A 58 -31.89 -10.10 -9.47
C PRO A 58 -31.89 -10.08 -11.00
N ASP A 59 -32.80 -9.30 -11.60
CA ASP A 59 -32.87 -9.09 -13.06
C ASP A 59 -31.63 -8.34 -13.61
N SER A 60 -30.82 -7.74 -12.72
CA SER A 60 -29.55 -7.10 -13.09
C SER A 60 -28.47 -8.10 -13.51
N PHE A 61 -28.59 -9.37 -13.12
CA PHE A 61 -27.63 -10.41 -13.49
C PHE A 61 -27.85 -10.87 -14.92
N TYR A 62 -26.75 -10.99 -15.68
CA TYR A 62 -26.82 -11.43 -17.08
C TYR A 62 -27.34 -12.87 -17.22
N PHE A 63 -27.02 -13.76 -16.27
CA PHE A 63 -27.50 -15.14 -16.24
C PHE A 63 -28.60 -15.32 -15.18
N SER A 64 -29.77 -14.71 -15.45
CA SER A 64 -30.92 -14.72 -14.53
C SER A 64 -31.73 -16.02 -14.52
N GLU A 65 -31.56 -16.89 -15.52
CA GLU A 65 -32.24 -18.19 -15.58
C GLU A 65 -31.60 -19.23 -14.64
N SER A 66 -32.41 -20.15 -14.11
CA SER A 66 -31.96 -21.29 -13.31
C SER A 66 -31.35 -22.37 -14.20
N TYR A 67 -30.19 -22.92 -13.83
CA TYR A 67 -29.46 -23.91 -14.63
C TYR A 67 -29.48 -25.29 -13.98
N LYS A 68 -29.50 -26.37 -14.77
CA LYS A 68 -29.58 -27.75 -14.25
C LYS A 68 -28.43 -28.14 -13.31
N GLU A 69 -27.25 -27.56 -13.48
CA GLU A 69 -26.11 -27.80 -12.57
C GLU A 69 -26.32 -27.19 -11.17
N GLU A 70 -27.23 -26.22 -11.03
CA GLU A 70 -27.68 -25.70 -9.73
C GLU A 70 -28.53 -26.73 -8.97
N GLU A 71 -29.10 -27.75 -9.59
CA GLU A 71 -29.97 -28.71 -8.87
C GLU A 71 -29.17 -29.79 -8.11
N SER A 72 -27.84 -29.84 -8.28
CA SER A 72 -27.00 -30.94 -7.78
C SER A 72 -26.15 -30.57 -6.55
N TYR A 73 -26.30 -29.38 -5.96
CA TYR A 73 -25.58 -29.06 -4.72
C TYR A 73 -26.26 -29.69 -3.51
N PRO A 74 -25.49 -30.17 -2.51
CA PRO A 74 -26.06 -30.73 -1.29
C PRO A 74 -26.83 -29.63 -0.53
N GLU A 75 -28.09 -29.92 -0.19
CA GLU A 75 -28.95 -28.99 0.55
C GLU A 75 -28.28 -28.52 1.84
N ASN A 76 -28.23 -27.19 2.02
CA ASN A 76 -27.68 -26.54 3.20
C ASN A 76 -28.83 -25.92 4.02
N PRO A 77 -28.81 -26.03 5.36
CA PRO A 77 -29.78 -25.30 6.20
C PRO A 77 -29.84 -23.79 5.89
N LEU A 78 -28.73 -23.19 5.43
CA LEU A 78 -28.67 -21.78 5.03
C LEU A 78 -29.44 -21.45 3.75
N ASP A 79 -29.77 -22.43 2.91
CA ASP A 79 -30.61 -22.21 1.74
C ASP A 79 -32.02 -21.76 2.17
N TYR A 80 -32.44 -22.08 3.40
CA TYR A 80 -33.73 -21.73 3.95
C TYR A 80 -33.69 -20.47 4.84
N LEU A 81 -32.64 -19.63 4.74
CA LEU A 81 -32.48 -18.45 5.59
C LEU A 81 -33.70 -17.52 5.61
N TYR A 82 -34.44 -17.45 4.49
CA TYR A 82 -35.65 -16.63 4.34
C TYR A 82 -36.96 -17.41 4.56
N ASP A 83 -36.89 -18.73 4.71
CA ASP A 83 -38.01 -19.65 4.87
C ASP A 83 -37.70 -20.68 5.97
N ILE A 84 -37.35 -20.17 7.16
CA ILE A 84 -36.86 -20.95 8.31
C ILE A 84 -37.84 -22.07 8.70
N ASP A 85 -39.14 -21.81 8.59
CA ASP A 85 -40.20 -22.78 8.91
C ASP A 85 -40.24 -23.98 7.96
N LYS A 86 -39.59 -23.88 6.79
CA LYS A 86 -39.52 -24.96 5.80
C LYS A 86 -38.23 -25.78 5.90
N ILE A 87 -37.36 -25.52 6.88
CA ILE A 87 -36.12 -26.27 7.07
C ILE A 87 -36.45 -27.75 7.32
N PRO A 88 -35.93 -28.67 6.48
CA PRO A 88 -36.05 -30.10 6.71
C PRO A 88 -35.47 -30.54 8.06
N SER A 89 -36.18 -31.39 8.80
CA SER A 89 -35.78 -31.86 10.15
C SER A 89 -34.44 -32.60 10.19
N ASN A 90 -33.99 -33.16 9.06
CA ASN A 90 -32.69 -33.83 8.87
C ASN A 90 -31.51 -32.85 8.69
N LEU A 91 -31.77 -31.55 8.48
CA LEU A 91 -30.78 -30.49 8.35
C LEU A 91 -30.61 -29.67 9.65
N LEU A 92 -31.62 -29.68 10.53
CA LEU A 92 -31.57 -29.08 11.86
C LEU A 92 -30.41 -29.69 12.70
N GLY A 93 -29.39 -28.89 12.99
CA GLY A 93 -28.20 -29.28 13.77
C GLY A 93 -26.88 -29.28 13.01
N LYS A 94 -26.87 -29.07 11.67
CA LYS A 94 -25.64 -29.00 10.86
C LYS A 94 -25.03 -27.60 10.70
N LEU A 95 -25.60 -26.59 11.35
CA LEU A 95 -25.15 -25.20 11.25
C LEU A 95 -23.87 -25.00 12.07
N ASN A 96 -22.72 -25.02 11.42
CA ASN A 96 -21.44 -24.69 12.03
C ASN A 96 -21.18 -23.17 11.96
N ILE A 97 -22.02 -22.39 12.65
CA ILE A 97 -21.94 -20.94 12.72
C ILE A 97 -21.87 -20.52 14.19
N GLU A 98 -20.94 -19.62 14.50
CA GLU A 98 -20.77 -19.06 15.82
C GLU A 98 -20.74 -17.53 15.73
N LEU A 99 -21.53 -16.86 16.55
CA LEU A 99 -21.53 -15.41 16.68
C LEU A 99 -20.71 -15.03 17.92
N ILE A 100 -19.68 -14.21 17.72
CA ILE A 100 -18.78 -13.79 18.78
C ILE A 100 -18.85 -12.28 18.90
N GLN A 101 -19.18 -11.78 20.09
CA GLN A 101 -19.13 -10.36 20.39
C GLN A 101 -17.77 -9.99 20.98
N SER A 102 -17.21 -8.85 20.56
CA SER A 102 -15.96 -8.30 21.09
C SER A 102 -16.08 -6.80 21.33
N HIS A 103 -15.37 -6.28 22.33
CA HIS A 103 -15.31 -4.85 22.60
C HIS A 103 -14.17 -4.18 21.82
N GLY A 104 -14.50 -3.60 20.67
CA GLY A 104 -13.58 -2.85 19.80
C GLY A 104 -12.95 -3.70 18.69
N GLU A 105 -12.66 -3.07 17.54
CA GLU A 105 -12.22 -3.74 16.31
C GLU A 105 -10.89 -4.49 16.47
N PHE A 106 -9.95 -3.94 17.25
CA PHE A 106 -8.68 -4.62 17.51
C PHE A 106 -8.88 -5.92 18.32
N ASN A 107 -9.80 -5.91 19.29
CA ASN A 107 -10.07 -7.09 20.11
C ASN A 107 -10.81 -8.16 19.33
N GLU A 108 -11.67 -7.80 18.38
CA GLU A 108 -12.34 -8.73 17.47
C GLU A 108 -11.31 -9.58 16.70
N VAL A 109 -10.35 -8.91 16.04
CA VAL A 109 -9.27 -9.60 15.32
C VAL A 109 -8.42 -10.44 16.27
N LYS A 110 -8.07 -9.88 17.45
CA LYS A 110 -7.24 -10.59 18.43
C LYS A 110 -7.92 -11.85 18.97
N THR A 111 -9.24 -11.83 19.15
CA THR A 111 -10.02 -12.99 19.57
C THR A 111 -9.98 -14.09 18.51
N ILE A 112 -10.10 -13.74 17.24
CA ILE A 112 -9.96 -14.70 16.14
C ILE A 112 -8.57 -15.35 16.15
N ILE A 113 -7.49 -14.56 16.23
CA ILE A 113 -6.12 -15.09 16.28
C ILE A 113 -5.92 -16.01 17.50
N ARG A 114 -6.48 -15.64 18.67
CA ARG A 114 -6.46 -16.52 19.86
C ARG A 114 -7.18 -17.83 19.61
N LYS A 115 -8.35 -17.80 18.98
CA LYS A 115 -9.15 -18.99 18.67
C LYS A 115 -8.40 -19.95 17.74
N ILE A 116 -7.86 -19.43 16.64
CA ILE A 116 -7.00 -20.17 15.69
C ILE A 116 -5.86 -20.87 16.43
N LYS A 117 -5.17 -20.13 17.32
CA LYS A 117 -4.06 -20.67 18.11
C LYS A 117 -4.51 -21.71 19.13
N SER A 118 -5.61 -21.49 19.85
CA SER A 118 -6.10 -22.42 20.88
C SER A 118 -6.62 -23.73 20.31
N GLN A 119 -7.18 -23.68 19.10
CA GLN A 119 -7.74 -24.85 18.40
C GLN A 119 -6.70 -25.51 17.46
N ASN A 120 -5.48 -24.96 17.39
CA ASN A 120 -4.38 -25.43 16.56
C ASN A 120 -4.78 -25.58 15.06
N ILE A 121 -5.52 -24.60 14.55
CA ILE A 121 -6.01 -24.61 13.17
C ILE A 121 -4.85 -24.26 12.21
N PRO A 122 -4.62 -25.04 11.13
CA PRO A 122 -3.66 -24.69 10.09
C PRO A 122 -3.98 -23.34 9.44
N LEU A 123 -2.98 -22.46 9.29
CA LEU A 123 -3.21 -21.10 8.81
C LEU A 123 -3.76 -21.05 7.36
N ASP A 124 -3.36 -21.99 6.51
CA ASP A 124 -3.86 -22.11 5.15
C ASP A 124 -5.30 -22.61 5.02
N GLU A 125 -5.89 -23.08 6.11
CA GLU A 125 -7.30 -23.42 6.21
C GLU A 125 -8.17 -22.24 6.71
N VAL A 126 -7.55 -21.08 7.00
CA VAL A 126 -8.24 -19.94 7.59
C VAL A 126 -8.38 -18.76 6.61
N SER A 127 -9.60 -18.25 6.47
CA SER A 127 -9.89 -16.96 5.84
C SER A 127 -10.47 -15.98 6.87
N ILE A 128 -10.00 -14.74 6.85
CA ILE A 128 -10.59 -13.62 7.62
C ILE A 128 -11.11 -12.56 6.64
N PHE A 129 -12.42 -12.41 6.60
CA PHE A 129 -13.11 -11.43 5.77
C PHE A 129 -13.46 -10.19 6.57
N TYR A 130 -13.20 -9.02 6.01
CA TYR A 130 -13.62 -7.75 6.59
C TYR A 130 -14.74 -7.11 5.77
N THR A 131 -15.66 -6.43 6.46
CA THR A 131 -16.68 -5.57 5.82
C THR A 131 -16.07 -4.29 5.27
N VAL A 132 -15.16 -3.68 6.04
CA VAL A 132 -14.35 -2.51 5.65
C VAL A 132 -12.86 -2.83 5.76
N GLN A 133 -12.03 -2.35 4.83
CA GLN A 133 -10.61 -2.72 4.83
C GLN A 133 -9.86 -2.16 6.04
N GLU A 134 -10.02 -0.88 6.35
CA GLU A 134 -9.42 -0.26 7.53
C GLU A 134 -10.46 -0.12 8.64
N PRO A 135 -10.09 -0.38 9.90
CA PRO A 135 -8.74 -0.64 10.39
C PRO A 135 -8.31 -2.12 10.42
N TYR A 136 -9.17 -3.05 9.99
CA TYR A 136 -8.93 -4.50 10.15
C TYR A 136 -7.67 -5.01 9.45
N SER A 137 -7.41 -4.55 8.22
CA SER A 137 -6.20 -4.94 7.48
C SER A 137 -4.92 -4.51 8.20
N GLN A 138 -4.94 -3.30 8.79
CA GLN A 138 -3.82 -2.79 9.58
C GLN A 138 -3.63 -3.57 10.88
N TYR A 139 -4.71 -3.91 11.58
CA TYR A 139 -4.62 -4.72 12.80
C TYR A 139 -4.10 -6.13 12.53
N LEU A 140 -4.57 -6.77 11.46
CA LEU A 140 -4.07 -8.07 11.03
C LEU A 140 -2.57 -8.00 10.68
N TYR A 141 -2.14 -6.95 9.98
CA TYR A 141 -0.73 -6.71 9.69
C TYR A 141 0.11 -6.52 10.95
N GLN A 142 -0.38 -5.75 11.93
CA GLN A 142 0.31 -5.55 13.20
C GLN A 142 0.42 -6.86 14.00
N LEU A 143 -0.67 -7.63 14.07
CA LEU A 143 -0.70 -8.90 14.79
C LEU A 143 0.18 -9.96 14.13
N SER A 144 0.26 -9.99 12.78
CA SER A 144 1.13 -10.93 12.08
C SER A 144 2.61 -10.66 12.37
N ARG A 145 3.00 -9.39 12.47
CA ARG A 145 4.36 -9.01 12.90
C ARG A 145 4.59 -9.28 14.39
N GLN A 146 3.61 -9.01 15.24
CA GLN A 146 3.73 -9.21 16.68
C GLN A 146 3.87 -10.70 17.06
N TYR A 147 3.13 -11.57 16.38
CA TYR A 147 3.09 -13.00 16.66
C TYR A 147 3.87 -13.84 15.63
N SER A 148 4.54 -13.20 14.67
CA SER A 148 5.35 -13.82 13.63
C SER A 148 4.67 -14.96 12.88
N PHE A 149 3.42 -14.74 12.42
CA PHE A 149 2.70 -15.71 11.60
C PHE A 149 2.53 -15.25 10.15
N ASN A 150 2.40 -16.21 9.24
CA ASN A 150 2.29 -15.95 7.81
C ASN A 150 0.85 -15.54 7.44
N ILE A 151 0.72 -14.42 6.73
CA ILE A 151 -0.55 -13.88 6.25
C ILE A 151 -0.42 -13.34 4.83
N THR A 152 -1.49 -13.47 4.05
CA THR A 152 -1.66 -12.90 2.70
C THR A 152 -2.84 -11.93 2.69
N PHE A 153 -2.73 -10.85 1.92
CA PHE A 153 -3.73 -9.78 1.84
C PHE A 153 -4.29 -9.68 0.42
N GLY A 154 -5.56 -10.01 0.23
CA GLY A 154 -6.22 -9.97 -1.08
C GLY A 154 -6.39 -8.56 -1.65
N ASN A 155 -6.37 -7.51 -0.83
CA ASN A 155 -6.39 -6.10 -1.27
C ASN A 155 -5.11 -5.35 -0.87
N GLY A 156 -4.08 -6.07 -0.43
CA GLY A 156 -2.82 -5.50 0.06
C GLY A 156 -2.93 -4.75 1.38
N ILE A 157 -1.79 -4.22 1.82
CA ILE A 157 -1.65 -3.37 3.01
C ILE A 157 -1.39 -1.93 2.60
N SER A 158 -1.61 -0.97 3.52
CA SER A 158 -1.30 0.43 3.25
C SER A 158 0.18 0.60 2.88
N ILE A 159 0.45 1.31 1.80
CA ILE A 159 1.81 1.68 1.41
C ILE A 159 2.53 2.44 2.55
N LYS A 160 1.78 3.15 3.41
CA LYS A 160 2.33 3.90 4.56
C LYS A 160 3.06 3.03 5.58
N ASN A 161 2.89 1.71 5.53
CA ASN A 161 3.62 0.79 6.40
C ASN A 161 5.09 0.60 5.96
N THR A 162 5.43 0.91 4.71
CA THR A 162 6.76 0.68 4.12
C THR A 162 7.72 1.82 4.39
N SER A 163 9.02 1.52 4.41
CA SER A 163 10.08 2.52 4.63
C SER A 163 10.10 3.60 3.52
N PRO A 164 9.98 3.24 2.23
CA PRO A 164 9.96 4.22 1.13
C PRO A 164 8.81 5.23 1.22
N ALA A 165 7.61 4.77 1.58
CA ALA A 165 6.46 5.67 1.71
C ALA A 165 6.62 6.61 2.90
N LYS A 166 7.10 6.10 4.04
CA LYS A 166 7.41 6.93 5.22
C LYS A 166 8.45 7.99 4.88
N LEU A 167 9.48 7.64 4.11
CA LEU A 167 10.47 8.60 3.62
C LEU A 167 9.84 9.65 2.70
N LEU A 168 9.01 9.24 1.73
CA LEU A 168 8.30 10.16 0.84
C LEU A 168 7.46 11.18 1.62
N PHE A 169 6.63 10.73 2.55
CA PHE A 169 5.79 11.62 3.36
C PHE A 169 6.62 12.52 4.29
N ALA A 170 7.72 12.01 4.85
CA ALA A 170 8.65 12.83 5.64
C ALA A 170 9.35 13.91 4.80
N LEU A 171 9.69 13.61 3.54
CA LEU A 171 10.24 14.60 2.60
C LEU A 171 9.21 15.67 2.26
N ILE A 172 7.97 15.27 1.99
CA ILE A 172 6.86 16.21 1.74
C ILE A 172 6.68 17.15 2.93
N ASP A 173 6.68 16.62 4.16
CA ASP A 173 6.60 17.42 5.39
C ASP A 173 7.80 18.35 5.59
N TRP A 174 9.01 17.90 5.22
CA TRP A 174 10.22 18.71 5.32
C TRP A 174 10.20 19.89 4.34
N ILE A 175 9.76 19.67 3.09
CA ILE A 175 9.57 20.73 2.10
C ILE A 175 8.49 21.72 2.57
N ARG A 176 7.36 21.20 3.07
CA ARG A 176 6.24 22.00 3.60
C ARG A 176 6.64 22.88 4.78
N ASP A 177 7.50 22.40 5.67
CA ASP A 177 8.05 23.17 6.80
C ASP A 177 9.24 24.08 6.40
N ASN A 178 9.32 24.46 5.11
CA ASN A 178 10.35 25.31 4.54
C ASN A 178 11.77 24.84 4.88
N TYR A 179 12.02 23.54 4.67
CA TYR A 179 13.30 22.88 4.88
C TYR A 179 13.84 23.06 6.31
N SER A 180 13.00 22.80 7.30
CA SER A 180 13.36 22.82 8.72
C SER A 180 14.33 21.70 9.09
N ILE A 181 15.34 22.01 9.91
CA ILE A 181 16.29 21.00 10.40
C ILE A 181 15.62 19.98 11.29
N ALA A 182 14.61 20.37 12.07
CA ALA A 182 13.92 19.45 12.95
C ALA A 182 13.33 18.29 12.14
N LYS A 183 12.66 18.60 11.02
CA LYS A 183 12.10 17.61 10.10
C LYS A 183 13.18 16.75 9.43
N LEU A 184 14.27 17.35 8.95
CA LEU A 184 15.37 16.60 8.35
C LEU A 184 16.09 15.69 9.37
N TYR A 185 16.24 16.15 10.61
CA TYR A 185 16.80 15.36 11.70
C TYR A 185 15.95 14.12 11.96
N PHE A 186 14.63 14.27 12.07
CA PHE A 186 13.71 13.13 12.22
C PHE A 186 13.72 12.20 11.00
N LEU A 187 13.84 12.74 9.79
CA LEU A 187 13.94 11.94 8.57
C LEU A 187 15.21 11.05 8.59
N LEU A 188 16.37 11.64 8.90
CA LEU A 188 17.66 10.92 8.93
C LEU A 188 17.77 9.94 10.10
N THR A 189 17.10 10.21 11.23
CA THR A 189 17.15 9.35 12.43
C THR A 189 15.98 8.37 12.54
N GLY A 190 14.93 8.54 11.73
CA GLY A 190 13.68 7.78 11.82
C GLY A 190 13.74 6.34 11.29
N GLY A 191 14.92 5.86 10.86
CA GLY A 191 15.14 4.46 10.49
C GLY A 191 14.60 4.04 9.12
N ASN A 192 13.94 4.94 8.37
CA ASN A 192 13.45 4.69 7.01
C ASN A 192 14.43 5.15 5.92
N PHE A 193 15.53 5.78 6.32
CA PHE A 193 16.53 6.38 5.45
C PHE A 193 17.86 5.65 5.62
N GLU A 194 18.54 5.37 4.50
CA GLU A 194 19.83 4.70 4.47
C GLU A 194 20.74 5.27 3.37
N PHE A 195 22.04 5.41 3.66
CA PHE A 195 23.02 5.67 2.62
C PHE A 195 23.47 4.35 2.00
N LYS A 196 23.04 4.10 0.77
CA LYS A 196 23.50 2.92 0.01
C LYS A 196 25.03 2.92 -0.10
N ASN A 197 25.64 1.75 0.03
CA ASN A 197 27.09 1.52 0.05
C ASN A 197 27.84 1.89 1.34
N GLN A 198 27.14 2.17 2.45
CA GLN A 198 27.80 2.43 3.73
C GLN A 198 28.71 1.26 4.18
N ARG A 199 28.32 0.01 3.92
CA ARG A 199 29.15 -1.18 4.22
C ARG A 199 30.44 -1.25 3.40
N SER A 200 30.44 -0.66 2.21
CA SER A 200 31.57 -0.66 1.27
C SER A 200 32.47 0.57 1.42
N ASN A 201 32.03 1.60 2.15
CA ASN A 201 32.78 2.82 2.39
C ASN A 201 32.80 3.16 3.89
N PRO A 202 33.77 2.63 4.65
CA PRO A 202 33.85 2.86 6.11
C PRO A 202 34.13 4.32 6.49
N ASP A 203 34.55 5.14 5.53
CA ASP A 203 34.72 6.58 5.71
C ASP A 203 33.42 7.38 5.58
N MET A 204 32.30 6.74 5.20
CA MET A 204 31.00 7.39 5.06
C MET A 204 30.32 7.57 6.43
N PRO A 205 29.87 8.78 6.79
CA PRO A 205 29.17 9.01 8.05
C PRO A 205 27.79 8.35 8.05
N THR A 206 27.33 7.90 9.22
CA THR A 206 25.97 7.35 9.36
C THR A 206 24.91 8.46 9.23
N PRO A 207 23.66 8.13 8.88
CA PRO A 207 22.56 9.11 8.90
C PRO A 207 22.42 9.83 10.25
N GLN A 208 22.61 9.13 11.38
CA GLN A 208 22.58 9.75 12.71
C GLN A 208 23.74 10.74 12.93
N ARG A 209 24.93 10.42 12.39
CA ARG A 209 26.09 11.30 12.46
C ARG A 209 25.84 12.58 11.67
N VAL A 210 25.35 12.45 10.44
CA VAL A 210 24.96 13.59 9.60
C VAL A 210 23.89 14.44 10.28
N ALA A 211 22.85 13.82 10.85
CA ALA A 211 21.80 14.53 11.57
C ALA A 211 22.33 15.31 12.78
N SER A 212 23.26 14.71 13.54
CA SER A 212 23.91 15.37 14.68
C SER A 212 24.77 16.56 14.25
N LEU A 213 25.53 16.43 13.15
CA LEU A 213 26.32 17.53 12.59
C LEU A 213 25.44 18.69 12.15
N LEU A 214 24.36 18.41 11.42
CA LEU A 214 23.41 19.43 10.96
C LEU A 214 22.70 20.15 12.11
N ARG A 215 22.34 19.42 13.18
CA ARG A 215 21.69 20.00 14.38
C ARG A 215 22.61 20.97 15.12
N ASN A 216 23.92 20.75 15.08
CA ASN A 216 24.91 21.60 15.75
C ASN A 216 25.41 22.75 14.86
N SER A 217 24.93 22.86 13.63
CA SER A 217 25.25 23.96 12.72
C SER A 217 24.27 25.13 12.91
N PRO A 218 24.67 26.38 12.61
CA PRO A 218 23.83 27.58 12.70
C PRO A 218 22.83 27.66 11.53
N ILE A 219 22.10 26.59 11.31
CA ILE A 219 21.05 26.47 10.31
C ILE A 219 19.73 26.48 11.12
N GLY A 220 18.64 26.98 10.55
CA GLY A 220 17.32 26.87 11.20
C GLY A 220 16.26 26.37 10.24
N ARG A 221 15.98 27.20 9.24
CA ARG A 221 15.05 26.95 8.13
C ARG A 221 15.65 27.51 6.83
N LYS A 222 14.98 27.23 5.71
CA LYS A 222 15.32 27.65 4.35
C LYS A 222 16.49 26.87 3.75
N ARG A 223 16.27 26.43 2.52
CA ARG A 223 17.23 25.71 1.67
C ARG A 223 18.60 26.39 1.59
N ASN A 224 18.65 27.69 1.33
CA ASN A 224 19.90 28.42 1.07
C ASN A 224 20.85 28.46 2.28
N ARG A 225 20.31 28.35 3.51
CA ARG A 225 21.11 28.45 4.74
C ARG A 225 21.92 27.19 5.04
N TYR A 226 21.59 26.05 4.44
CA TYR A 226 22.28 24.80 4.74
C TYR A 226 23.75 24.85 4.32
N ILE A 227 24.02 25.24 3.07
CA ILE A 227 25.36 25.23 2.51
C ILE A 227 26.24 26.30 3.19
N GLU A 228 25.68 27.49 3.43
CA GLU A 228 26.35 28.57 4.15
C GLU A 228 26.65 28.19 5.61
N GLY A 229 25.65 27.66 6.33
CA GLY A 229 25.78 27.27 7.73
C GLY A 229 26.79 26.15 7.95
N ILE A 230 26.83 25.14 7.06
CA ILE A 230 27.88 24.12 7.08
C ILE A 230 29.26 24.75 6.80
N GLY A 231 29.34 25.65 5.82
CA GLY A 231 30.59 26.34 5.48
C GLY A 231 31.18 27.16 6.63
N LEU A 232 30.33 27.84 7.42
CA LEU A 232 30.77 28.59 8.60
C LEU A 232 31.38 27.67 9.66
N VAL A 233 30.77 26.52 9.92
CA VAL A 233 31.30 25.55 10.90
C VAL A 233 32.60 24.94 10.40
N ILE A 234 32.74 24.63 9.10
CA ILE A 234 34.00 24.15 8.53
C ILE A 234 35.12 25.17 8.77
N LYS A 235 34.90 26.44 8.42
CA LYS A 235 35.90 27.51 8.62
C LYS A 235 36.29 27.69 10.08
N GLN A 236 35.33 27.59 11.00
CA GLN A 236 35.61 27.65 12.43
C GLN A 236 36.48 26.49 12.89
N LEU A 237 36.15 25.26 12.47
CA LEU A 237 36.91 24.05 12.84
C LEU A 237 38.33 24.06 12.22
N GLU A 238 38.50 24.61 11.01
CA GLU A 238 39.81 24.78 10.37
C GLU A 238 40.68 25.76 11.16
N GLY A 239 40.14 26.90 11.59
CA GLY A 239 40.89 27.88 12.41
C GLY A 239 41.23 27.39 13.82
N GLU A 240 40.38 26.54 14.40
CA GLU A 240 40.65 25.93 15.71
C GLU A 240 41.69 24.81 15.63
N ILE A 241 41.94 24.20 14.46
CA ILE A 241 42.79 23.01 14.35
C ILE A 241 44.26 23.28 14.72
N GLU A 242 44.75 24.49 14.46
CA GLU A 242 46.15 24.90 14.69
C GLU A 242 46.47 25.08 16.18
N GLN A 243 45.46 25.21 17.04
CA GLN A 243 45.62 25.57 18.46
C GLN A 243 45.49 24.39 19.43
N VAL A 244 45.36 23.16 18.93
CA VAL A 244 44.98 22.01 19.74
C VAL A 244 45.97 20.86 19.60
N SER A 245 46.09 20.01 20.63
CA SER A 245 46.95 18.81 20.67
C SER A 245 46.66 17.82 19.53
N GLU A 246 47.65 17.05 19.09
CA GLU A 246 47.56 16.10 17.95
C GLU A 246 46.35 15.16 18.00
N ASP A 247 46.05 14.55 19.15
CA ASP A 247 44.87 13.67 19.33
C ASP A 247 43.53 14.38 19.07
N ARG A 248 43.45 15.67 19.39
CA ARG A 248 42.27 16.47 19.10
C ARG A 248 42.28 16.91 17.64
N GLN A 249 43.43 17.28 17.07
CA GLN A 249 43.55 17.61 15.65
C GLN A 249 42.98 16.49 14.75
N GLU A 250 43.28 15.23 15.04
CA GLU A 250 42.75 14.09 14.27
C GLU A 250 41.20 14.00 14.36
N ARG A 251 40.62 14.25 15.55
CA ARG A 251 39.16 14.33 15.72
C ARG A 251 38.54 15.49 14.93
N TYR A 252 39.20 16.65 14.91
CA TYR A 252 38.75 17.80 14.14
C TYR A 252 38.83 17.52 12.63
N ARG A 253 39.92 16.91 12.14
CA ARG A 253 40.08 16.49 10.73
C ARG A 253 38.98 15.54 10.30
N LYS A 254 38.68 14.52 11.11
CA LYS A 254 37.56 13.60 10.86
C LYS A 254 36.22 14.33 10.81
N LYS A 255 35.97 15.24 11.76
CA LYS A 255 34.73 16.03 11.80
C LYS A 255 34.58 16.95 10.58
N ILE A 256 35.67 17.55 10.12
CA ILE A 256 35.70 18.38 8.90
C ILE A 256 35.40 17.50 7.67
N LYS A 257 36.00 16.31 7.56
CA LYS A 257 35.68 15.34 6.49
C LYS A 257 34.20 14.96 6.49
N ASP A 258 33.62 14.67 7.66
CA ASP A 258 32.18 14.39 7.80
C ASP A 258 31.32 15.59 7.34
N PHE A 259 31.73 16.83 7.64
CA PHE A 259 31.02 18.04 7.22
C PHE A 259 31.11 18.29 5.72
N PHE A 260 32.26 18.08 5.10
CA PHE A 260 32.40 18.13 3.63
C PHE A 260 31.48 17.10 2.97
N TRP A 261 31.48 15.86 3.47
CA TRP A 261 30.57 14.83 2.97
C TRP A 261 29.10 15.24 3.14
N THR A 262 28.75 15.78 4.31
CA THR A 262 27.39 16.28 4.60
C THR A 262 26.98 17.40 3.66
N LYS A 263 27.90 18.34 3.35
CA LYS A 263 27.66 19.42 2.41
C LYS A 263 27.38 18.89 1.00
N GLU A 264 28.17 17.92 0.54
CA GLU A 264 27.96 17.26 -0.77
C GLU A 264 26.62 16.53 -0.84
N PHE A 265 26.28 15.76 0.20
CA PHE A 265 25.00 15.08 0.31
C PHE A 265 23.82 16.06 0.23
N ILE A 266 23.83 17.12 1.03
CA ILE A 266 22.75 18.12 1.04
C ILE A 266 22.65 18.84 -0.31
N THR A 267 23.78 19.12 -0.95
CA THR A 267 23.81 19.72 -2.29
C THR A 267 23.14 18.81 -3.31
N ARG A 268 23.40 17.50 -3.28
CA ARG A 268 22.75 16.52 -4.16
C ARG A 268 21.24 16.46 -3.93
N ILE A 269 20.79 16.34 -2.68
CA ILE A 269 19.35 16.34 -2.33
C ILE A 269 18.66 17.59 -2.87
N PHE A 270 19.29 18.75 -2.72
CA PHE A 270 18.71 19.98 -3.25
C PHE A 270 18.77 20.06 -4.77
N HIS A 271 19.76 19.48 -5.44
CA HIS A 271 19.78 19.43 -6.90
C HIS A 271 18.55 18.69 -7.47
N GLU A 272 18.13 17.62 -6.80
CA GLU A 272 16.94 16.85 -7.19
C GLU A 272 15.62 17.62 -6.97
N LEU A 273 15.58 18.54 -6.00
CA LEU A 273 14.37 19.28 -5.66
C LEU A 273 14.34 20.64 -6.37
N PRO A 274 13.27 20.97 -7.12
CA PRO A 274 13.15 22.29 -7.74
C PRO A 274 13.11 23.41 -6.69
N GLN A 275 13.52 24.60 -7.09
CA GLN A 275 13.34 25.82 -6.30
C GLN A 275 12.11 26.58 -6.81
N GLU A 276 11.45 27.33 -5.93
CA GLU A 276 10.36 28.22 -6.32
C GLU A 276 10.83 29.20 -7.40
N ASN A 277 9.99 29.40 -8.42
CA ASN A 277 10.19 30.44 -9.41
C ASN A 277 9.94 31.83 -8.78
N PHE A 278 10.24 32.90 -9.52
CA PHE A 278 9.99 34.29 -9.08
C PHE A 278 8.55 34.53 -8.59
N ASP A 279 7.59 33.78 -9.13
CA ASP A 279 6.16 33.88 -8.77
C ASP A 279 5.75 33.01 -7.57
N TYR A 280 6.70 32.46 -6.80
CA TYR A 280 6.45 31.51 -5.69
C TYR A 280 5.68 30.25 -6.09
N THR A 281 5.69 29.92 -7.39
CA THR A 281 5.08 28.71 -7.94
C THR A 281 6.14 27.69 -8.33
N ILE A 282 5.73 26.42 -8.38
CA ILE A 282 6.60 25.30 -8.67
C ILE A 282 5.90 24.27 -9.56
N SER A 283 6.67 23.55 -10.37
CA SER A 283 6.14 22.48 -11.21
C SER A 283 5.93 21.20 -10.39
N PRO A 284 4.69 20.67 -10.28
CA PRO A 284 4.44 19.41 -9.58
C PRO A 284 5.22 18.25 -10.22
N LYS A 285 5.41 18.27 -11.54
CA LYS A 285 6.18 17.27 -12.28
C LYS A 285 7.65 17.26 -11.85
N GLN A 286 8.26 18.42 -11.63
CA GLN A 286 9.65 18.50 -11.17
C GLN A 286 9.80 18.00 -9.73
N ILE A 287 8.87 18.36 -8.83
CA ILE A 287 8.88 17.83 -7.45
C ILE A 287 8.73 16.31 -7.48
N ALA A 288 7.79 15.78 -8.25
CA ALA A 288 7.56 14.34 -8.35
C ALA A 288 8.82 13.60 -8.83
N ARG A 289 9.55 14.13 -9.82
CA ARG A 289 10.84 13.58 -10.27
C ARG A 289 11.88 13.55 -9.14
N GLY A 290 12.07 14.68 -8.47
CA GLY A 290 13.02 14.76 -7.35
C GLY A 290 12.69 13.79 -6.22
N LEU A 291 11.40 13.67 -5.87
CA LEU A 291 10.95 12.73 -4.85
C LEU A 291 11.15 11.27 -5.27
N ILE A 292 10.90 10.91 -6.53
CA ILE A 292 11.20 9.56 -7.06
C ILE A 292 12.69 9.25 -6.87
N ASN A 293 13.58 10.17 -7.26
CA ASN A 293 15.02 9.96 -7.21
C ASN A 293 15.49 9.78 -5.76
N ILE A 294 15.09 10.67 -4.86
CA ILE A 294 15.47 10.60 -3.45
C ILE A 294 14.93 9.32 -2.78
N VAL A 295 13.67 8.98 -3.00
CA VAL A 295 13.08 7.75 -2.44
C VAL A 295 13.77 6.52 -3.01
N THR A 296 14.10 6.52 -4.29
CA THR A 296 14.82 5.39 -4.91
C THR A 296 16.20 5.22 -4.30
N ASP A 297 16.94 6.31 -4.09
CA ASP A 297 18.36 6.26 -3.75
C ASP A 297 18.63 6.13 -2.26
N TYR A 298 17.71 6.61 -1.41
CA TYR A 298 17.95 6.71 0.03
C TYR A 298 16.93 5.98 0.91
N SER A 299 15.93 5.31 0.34
CA SER A 299 15.05 4.46 1.16
C SER A 299 15.83 3.27 1.70
N LYS A 300 15.64 3.01 3.00
CA LYS A 300 16.02 1.72 3.57
C LYS A 300 15.13 0.64 2.95
N ILE A 301 15.73 -0.47 2.54
CA ILE A 301 15.02 -1.64 2.04
C ILE A 301 15.26 -2.78 3.01
N ASP A 302 14.18 -3.35 3.54
CA ASP A 302 14.25 -4.58 4.30
C ASP A 302 14.43 -5.78 3.34
N GLU A 303 15.65 -6.29 3.21
CA GLU A 303 15.98 -7.41 2.31
C GLU A 303 15.18 -8.69 2.63
N GLU A 304 14.68 -8.86 3.86
CA GLU A 304 13.86 -10.01 4.24
C GLU A 304 12.40 -9.88 3.78
N ASN A 305 11.95 -8.66 3.46
CA ASN A 305 10.57 -8.36 3.10
C ASN A 305 10.51 -7.58 1.78
N ASN A 306 10.02 -8.22 0.71
CA ASN A 306 9.82 -7.62 -0.62
C ASN A 306 8.72 -6.52 -0.69
N PHE A 307 8.38 -5.89 0.44
CA PHE A 307 7.33 -4.87 0.51
C PHE A 307 7.88 -3.49 0.17
N ASP A 308 9.11 -3.21 0.56
CA ASP A 308 9.74 -1.92 0.30
C ASP A 308 10.06 -1.77 -1.21
N GLU A 309 10.47 -2.84 -1.90
CA GLU A 309 10.69 -2.81 -3.35
C GLU A 309 9.38 -2.60 -4.13
N ASP A 310 8.31 -3.33 -3.77
CA ASP A 310 6.97 -3.13 -4.35
C ASP A 310 6.47 -1.70 -4.12
N ALA A 311 6.72 -1.13 -2.94
CA ALA A 311 6.38 0.27 -2.65
C ALA A 311 7.15 1.26 -3.53
N ILE A 312 8.47 1.08 -3.74
CA ILE A 312 9.25 1.93 -4.64
C ILE A 312 8.68 1.86 -6.05
N LYS A 313 8.39 0.65 -6.54
CA LYS A 313 7.78 0.44 -7.86
C LYS A 313 6.45 1.18 -7.97
N LYS A 314 5.56 1.03 -6.97
CA LYS A 314 4.24 1.67 -6.96
C LYS A 314 4.33 3.20 -6.93
N ILE A 315 5.22 3.75 -6.09
CA ILE A 315 5.48 5.19 -6.02
C ILE A 315 5.96 5.71 -7.38
N LYS A 316 6.92 5.01 -8.00
CA LYS A 316 7.40 5.35 -9.35
C LYS A 316 6.27 5.34 -10.36
N GLU A 317 5.53 4.25 -10.48
CA GLU A 317 4.43 4.13 -11.44
C GLU A 317 3.42 5.27 -11.31
N ARG A 318 2.96 5.57 -10.09
CA ARG A 318 1.96 6.62 -9.85
C ARG A 318 2.49 8.02 -10.15
N LEU A 319 3.71 8.33 -9.74
CA LEU A 319 4.30 9.64 -9.99
C LEU A 319 4.76 9.81 -11.44
N THR A 320 5.15 8.73 -12.12
CA THR A 320 5.46 8.75 -13.56
C THR A 320 4.22 9.07 -14.40
N ILE A 321 3.05 8.54 -14.05
CA ILE A 321 1.78 8.92 -14.71
C ILE A 321 1.56 10.44 -14.66
N LEU A 322 1.82 11.08 -13.50
CA LEU A 322 1.73 12.53 -13.35
C LEU A 322 2.76 13.26 -14.23
N ILE A 323 3.98 12.73 -14.32
CA ILE A 323 5.08 13.33 -15.09
C ILE A 323 4.80 13.25 -16.59
N GLU A 324 4.39 12.08 -17.08
CA GLU A 324 4.19 11.76 -18.50
C GLU A 324 2.83 12.19 -19.04
N SER A 325 1.88 12.58 -18.18
CA SER A 325 0.58 13.11 -18.61
C SER A 325 0.74 14.26 -19.60
N ASP A 326 0.17 14.10 -20.81
CA ASP A 326 0.13 15.11 -21.86
C ASP A 326 -0.72 16.34 -21.50
N TYR A 327 -1.58 16.21 -20.48
CA TYR A 327 -2.32 17.36 -19.97
C TYR A 327 -1.38 18.39 -19.34
N PRO A 328 -1.44 19.66 -19.74
CA PRO A 328 -0.62 20.72 -19.15
C PRO A 328 -1.09 20.95 -17.71
N ILE A 329 -0.22 20.63 -16.75
CA ILE A 329 -0.42 20.94 -15.34
C ILE A 329 0.30 22.24 -15.06
N PRO A 330 -0.41 23.34 -14.71
CA PRO A 330 0.23 24.62 -14.46
C PRO A 330 1.15 24.54 -13.23
N ASN A 331 2.10 25.46 -13.17
CA ASN A 331 2.83 25.71 -11.93
C ASN A 331 1.82 26.17 -10.86
N MET A 332 2.03 25.73 -9.62
CA MET A 332 1.12 25.99 -8.51
C MET A 332 1.91 26.27 -7.24
N PRO A 333 1.27 26.80 -6.18
CA PRO A 333 1.91 26.93 -4.87
C PRO A 333 2.46 25.60 -4.36
N VAL A 334 3.61 25.64 -3.68
CA VAL A 334 4.32 24.44 -3.19
C VAL A 334 3.40 23.51 -2.39
N ASN A 335 2.57 24.07 -1.50
CA ASN A 335 1.66 23.28 -0.67
C ASN A 335 0.59 22.53 -1.47
N GLU A 336 0.10 23.12 -2.56
CA GLU A 336 -0.87 22.48 -3.46
C GLU A 336 -0.19 21.34 -4.23
N ALA A 337 1.01 21.58 -4.78
CA ALA A 337 1.78 20.55 -5.48
C ALA A 337 2.10 19.36 -4.57
N LEU A 338 2.50 19.63 -3.32
CA LEU A 338 2.78 18.59 -2.33
C LEU A 338 1.52 17.82 -1.91
N THR A 339 0.37 18.48 -1.83
CA THR A 339 -0.91 17.84 -1.49
C THR A 339 -1.37 16.93 -2.63
N LEU A 340 -1.27 17.39 -3.88
CA LEU A 340 -1.54 16.58 -5.07
C LEU A 340 -0.69 15.31 -5.07
N ILE A 341 0.63 15.44 -4.87
CA ILE A 341 1.57 14.30 -4.84
C ILE A 341 1.25 13.35 -3.68
N ALA A 342 0.98 13.88 -2.48
CA ALA A 342 0.61 13.06 -1.33
C ALA A 342 -0.67 12.26 -1.59
N ASP A 343 -1.66 12.89 -2.23
CA ASP A 343 -2.96 12.28 -2.52
C ASP A 343 -2.89 11.16 -3.57
N LEU A 344 -1.97 11.26 -4.54
CA LEU A 344 -1.70 10.19 -5.51
C LEU A 344 -1.12 8.93 -4.86
N ILE A 345 -0.49 9.05 -3.69
CA ILE A 345 0.21 7.92 -3.04
C ILE A 345 -0.51 7.42 -1.79
N LYS A 346 -1.22 8.29 -1.04
CA LYS A 346 -1.72 7.98 0.32
C LYS A 346 -2.60 6.74 0.42
N ASN A 347 -3.31 6.40 -0.66
CA ASN A 347 -4.26 5.28 -0.71
C ASN A 347 -3.70 4.06 -1.46
N GLU A 348 -2.45 4.12 -1.92
CA GLU A 348 -1.84 2.99 -2.58
C GLU A 348 -1.64 1.81 -1.64
N ARG A 349 -1.70 0.63 -2.24
CA ARG A 349 -1.58 -0.65 -1.56
C ARG A 349 -0.42 -1.44 -2.13
N VAL A 350 0.25 -2.17 -1.26
CA VAL A 350 1.38 -3.05 -1.58
C VAL A 350 1.12 -4.44 -1.04
N ASN A 351 1.87 -5.42 -1.54
CA ASN A 351 1.76 -6.82 -1.09
C ASN A 351 0.34 -7.40 -1.28
N CYS A 352 -0.31 -7.04 -2.39
CA CYS A 352 -1.54 -7.70 -2.83
C CYS A 352 -1.18 -9.13 -3.26
N SER A 353 -1.81 -10.12 -2.64
CA SER A 353 -1.49 -11.53 -2.89
C SER A 353 -2.73 -12.39 -2.78
N GLU A 354 -2.84 -13.35 -3.69
CA GLU A 354 -3.79 -14.46 -3.60
C GLU A 354 -3.47 -15.37 -2.39
N PRO A 355 -4.43 -16.20 -1.95
CA PRO A 355 -4.17 -17.17 -0.90
C PRO A 355 -2.99 -18.07 -1.23
N ARG A 356 -2.14 -18.34 -0.23
CA ARG A 356 -0.99 -19.25 -0.35
C ARG A 356 -1.04 -20.34 0.72
N GLY A 357 -0.45 -21.49 0.42
CA GLY A 357 -0.24 -22.57 1.39
C GLY A 357 0.60 -22.10 2.58
N GLY A 358 0.35 -22.67 3.76
CA GLY A 358 0.93 -22.23 5.03
C GLY A 358 0.64 -20.78 5.48
N CYS A 359 -0.27 -20.05 4.81
CA CYS A 359 -0.58 -18.65 5.11
C CYS A 359 -2.06 -18.44 5.40
N LEU A 360 -2.37 -17.66 6.44
CA LEU A 360 -3.71 -17.09 6.64
C LEU A 360 -4.03 -16.15 5.49
N HIS A 361 -5.28 -16.10 5.05
CA HIS A 361 -5.70 -15.18 4.01
C HIS A 361 -6.72 -14.17 4.54
N THR A 362 -6.57 -12.91 4.19
CA THR A 362 -7.56 -11.88 4.49
C THR A 362 -7.94 -11.06 3.27
N ALA A 363 -9.23 -10.79 3.13
CA ALA A 363 -9.80 -10.08 1.99
C ALA A 363 -11.12 -9.39 2.38
N SER A 364 -11.67 -8.57 1.49
CA SER A 364 -13.05 -8.10 1.64
C SER A 364 -14.01 -9.29 1.60
N TYR A 365 -15.08 -9.23 2.39
CA TYR A 365 -16.17 -10.22 2.33
C TYR A 365 -16.74 -10.40 0.91
N LYS A 366 -16.70 -9.36 0.07
CA LYS A 366 -17.12 -9.41 -1.34
C LYS A 366 -16.29 -10.41 -2.16
N LYS A 367 -15.07 -10.75 -1.73
CA LYS A 367 -14.22 -11.77 -2.35
C LYS A 367 -14.44 -13.18 -1.78
N GLY A 368 -15.21 -13.31 -0.70
CA GLY A 368 -15.36 -14.58 0.03
C GLY A 368 -15.95 -15.71 -0.82
N ILE A 369 -16.77 -15.39 -1.82
CA ILE A 369 -17.37 -16.37 -2.73
C ILE A 369 -16.32 -17.14 -3.57
N TRP A 370 -15.12 -16.59 -3.72
CA TRP A 370 -14.03 -17.17 -4.52
C TRP A 370 -13.05 -18.00 -3.68
N LEU A 371 -13.31 -18.15 -2.38
CA LEU A 371 -12.38 -18.74 -1.43
C LEU A 371 -13.02 -19.92 -0.71
N ASN A 372 -12.49 -21.12 -0.96
CA ASN A 372 -12.96 -22.35 -0.33
C ASN A 372 -11.99 -22.80 0.77
N ARG A 373 -12.01 -22.10 1.90
CA ARG A 373 -11.30 -22.50 3.13
C ARG A 373 -12.31 -22.95 4.19
N PRO A 374 -12.03 -23.98 5.01
CA PRO A 374 -13.01 -24.53 5.93
C PRO A 374 -13.30 -23.60 7.13
N TYR A 375 -12.35 -22.76 7.55
CA TYR A 375 -12.54 -21.82 8.65
C TYR A 375 -12.62 -20.38 8.14
N ASN A 376 -13.84 -19.84 8.09
CA ASN A 376 -14.11 -18.48 7.64
C ASN A 376 -14.57 -17.62 8.81
N PHE A 377 -13.86 -16.52 9.06
CA PHE A 377 -14.24 -15.51 10.04
C PHE A 377 -14.65 -14.24 9.30
N ILE A 378 -15.73 -13.59 9.72
CA ILE A 378 -16.16 -12.30 9.17
C ILE A 378 -16.11 -11.27 10.30
N VAL A 379 -15.41 -10.16 10.08
CA VAL A 379 -15.24 -9.07 11.05
C VAL A 379 -15.91 -7.78 10.61
N GLY A 380 -16.33 -6.97 11.57
CA GLY A 380 -16.99 -5.69 11.32
C GLY A 380 -18.43 -5.83 10.86
N MET A 381 -19.12 -6.87 11.35
CA MET A 381 -20.56 -7.06 11.19
C MET A 381 -21.36 -6.16 12.14
N ASP A 382 -21.09 -4.85 12.10
CA ASP A 382 -21.82 -3.84 12.86
C ASP A 382 -22.75 -3.03 11.93
N SER A 383 -23.79 -2.43 12.51
CA SER A 383 -24.81 -1.70 11.77
C SER A 383 -24.30 -0.42 11.09
N ALA A 384 -23.08 0.03 11.39
CA ALA A 384 -22.48 1.21 10.77
C ALA A 384 -21.64 0.85 9.54
N LYS A 385 -21.12 -0.38 9.46
CA LYS A 385 -20.20 -0.85 8.40
C LYS A 385 -20.85 -1.80 7.39
N PHE A 386 -21.96 -2.44 7.75
CA PHE A 386 -22.63 -3.46 6.94
C PHE A 386 -24.16 -3.19 6.90
N PRO A 387 -24.87 -3.38 5.77
CA PRO A 387 -24.43 -4.02 4.51
C PRO A 387 -23.64 -3.13 3.56
N ASP A 388 -23.71 -1.80 3.69
CA ASP A 388 -22.88 -0.84 2.96
C ASP A 388 -22.49 0.31 3.88
N SER A 389 -21.21 0.41 4.21
CA SER A 389 -20.57 1.70 4.46
C SER A 389 -20.08 2.26 3.13
N ALA A 390 -20.62 3.41 2.73
CA ALA A 390 -20.24 4.17 1.54
C ALA A 390 -18.74 4.45 1.43
#